data_AF-A0A952SS34-F1
#
_entry.id   AF-A0A952SS34-F1
#
_cell.length_a   1.000
_cell.length_b   1.000
_cell.length_c   1.000
_cell.angle_alpha   90.00
_cell.angle_beta   90.00
_cell.angle_gamma   90.00
#
_symmetry.space_group_name_H-M   'P 1'
#
loop_
_entity.id
_entity.type
_entity.pdbx_description
1 polymer ?
#
loop_
_entity_poly.entity_id
_entity_poly.type
_entity_poly.pdbx_seq_one_letter_code
_entity_poly.pdbx_strand_id
1 'polypeptide(L)' 'MLLQIGFIQKCSRALTILVCAAYLSGCSFFGGSSQNFTVSSDPMGATVRINGQQVGVTPLQYQVSRKGDLLGV' A
#
# COMPACT_ATOMS: atom_id res chain seq x y z
N MET A 1 48.85 9.50 14.92
CA MET A 1 48.15 8.41 14.19
C MET A 1 47.07 7.74 15.06
N LEU A 2 46.28 8.49 15.85
CA LEU A 2 45.18 7.91 16.68
C LEU A 2 43.84 8.68 16.53
N LEU A 3 43.84 9.85 15.89
CA LEU A 3 42.64 10.68 15.71
C LEU A 3 41.74 10.25 14.52
N GLN A 4 42.28 9.45 13.58
CA GLN A 4 41.55 8.97 12.39
C GLN A 4 40.66 7.75 12.70
N ILE A 5 40.91 7.02 13.79
CA ILE A 5 40.16 5.79 14.14
C ILE A 5 38.77 6.10 14.73
N GLY A 6 38.63 7.20 15.48
CA GLY A 6 37.35 7.60 16.08
C GLY A 6 36.30 8.08 15.07
N PHE A 7 36.73 8.55 13.89
CA PHE A 7 35.85 9.01 12.82
C PHE A 7 35.25 7.81 12.05
N ILE A 8 36.09 6.80 11.79
CA ILE A 8 35.69 5.54 11.14
C ILE A 8 34.70 4.75 12.01
N GLN A 9 34.91 4.73 13.33
CA GLN A 9 34.02 4.05 14.29
C GLN A 9 32.65 4.73 14.44
N LYS A 10 32.56 6.04 14.18
CA LYS A 10 31.31 6.81 14.18
C LYS A 10 30.48 6.55 12.93
N CYS A 11 31.14 6.50 11.78
CA CYS A 11 30.53 6.13 10.50
C CYS A 11 30.01 4.68 10.51
N SER A 12 30.73 3.75 11.14
CA SER A 12 30.31 2.35 11.27
C SER A 12 29.00 2.19 12.05
N ARG A 13 28.82 2.91 13.16
CA ARG A 13 27.58 2.85 13.95
C ARG A 13 26.41 3.54 13.26
N ALA A 14 26.66 4.64 12.55
CA ALA A 14 25.64 5.33 11.76
C ALA A 14 25.13 4.45 10.60
N LEU A 15 26.04 3.70 9.96
CA LEU A 15 25.69 2.78 8.87
C LEU A 15 24.82 1.63 9.37
N THR A 16 25.12 1.05 10.54
CA THR A 16 24.29 -0.02 11.12
C THR A 16 22.87 0.46 11.44
N ILE A 17 22.70 1.66 11.99
CA ILE A 17 21.36 2.21 12.32
C ILE A 17 20.55 2.44 11.05
N LEU A 18 21.15 2.99 10.00
CA LEU A 18 20.48 3.26 8.72
C LEU A 18 20.06 1.96 8.02
N VAL A 19 20.94 0.95 8.07
CA VAL A 19 20.67 -0.37 7.52
C VAL A 19 19.56 -1.07 8.30
N CYS A 20 19.58 -1.03 9.64
CA CYS A 20 18.47 -1.55 10.46
C CYS A 20 17.16 -0.82 10.16
N ALA A 21 17.15 0.51 10.06
CA ALA A 21 15.95 1.26 9.71
C ALA A 21 15.36 0.83 8.36
N ALA A 22 16.21 0.56 7.36
CA ALA A 22 15.80 0.04 6.05
C ALA A 22 15.30 -1.41 6.10
N TYR A 23 15.86 -2.25 6.98
CA TYR A 23 15.39 -3.61 7.19
C TYR A 23 14.09 -3.67 8.02
N LEU A 24 13.86 -2.71 8.92
CA LEU A 24 12.61 -2.60 9.69
C LEU A 24 11.49 -1.91 8.90
N SER A 25 11.78 -1.18 7.82
CA SER A 25 10.77 -0.74 6.84
C SER A 25 10.30 -1.90 5.96
N GLY A 26 9.81 -2.97 6.59
CA GLY A 26 9.20 -4.10 5.91
C GLY A 26 7.78 -3.77 5.42
N CYS A 27 7.44 -4.31 4.24
CA CYS A 27 6.14 -4.64 3.61
C CYS A 27 4.90 -3.72 3.75
N SER A 28 4.90 -2.66 4.56
CA SER A 28 3.75 -1.76 4.74
C SER A 28 3.57 -0.79 3.57
N PHE A 29 4.59 -0.63 2.73
CA PHE A 29 4.58 0.34 1.63
C PHE A 29 3.95 -0.21 0.34
N PHE A 30 4.03 -1.51 0.08
CA PHE A 30 3.54 -2.12 -1.16
C PHE A 30 2.17 -2.80 -0.99
N GLY A 31 1.24 -2.12 -0.33
CA GLY A 31 -0.16 -2.55 -0.31
C GLY A 31 -0.86 -2.14 -1.61
N GLY A 32 -1.11 -3.09 -2.52
CA GLY A 32 -1.81 -2.82 -3.78
C GLY A 32 -3.13 -2.05 -3.58
N SER A 33 -3.25 -0.90 -4.24
CA SER A 33 -4.34 0.08 -4.05
C SER A 33 -5.65 -0.29 -4.75
N SER A 34 -5.62 -1.27 -5.66
CA SER A 34 -6.76 -1.69 -6.47
C SER A 34 -7.15 -3.14 -6.22
N GLN A 35 -8.45 -3.40 -6.05
CA GLN A 35 -9.01 -4.74 -5.96
C GLN A 35 -10.13 -4.92 -6.99
N ASN A 36 -10.02 -5.96 -7.81
CA ASN A 36 -11.07 -6.37 -8.74
C ASN A 36 -12.07 -7.27 -8.02
N PHE A 37 -13.37 -6.99 -8.17
CA PHE A 37 -14.44 -7.85 -7.67
C PHE A 37 -15.54 -8.02 -8.73
N THR A 38 -16.24 -9.14 -8.63
CA THR A 38 -17.34 -9.51 -9.54
C THR A 38 -18.64 -9.59 -8.75
N VAL A 39 -19.69 -8.97 -9.26
CA VAL A 39 -21.03 -8.96 -8.68
C VAL A 39 -21.97 -9.68 -9.65
N SER A 40 -22.57 -10.79 -9.22
CA SER A 40 -23.60 -11.52 -9.96
C SER A 40 -24.87 -11.63 -9.12
N SER A 41 -26.04 -11.71 -9.78
CA SER A 41 -27.32 -11.96 -9.11
C SER A 41 -28.18 -12.89 -9.94
N ASP A 42 -29.08 -13.60 -9.26
CA ASP A 42 -30.16 -14.37 -9.86
C ASP A 42 -31.49 -13.93 -9.22
N PRO A 43 -32.41 -13.27 -9.95
CA PRO A 43 -32.37 -13.00 -11.40
C PRO A 43 -31.32 -11.95 -11.79
N MET A 44 -30.91 -11.99 -13.06
CA MET A 44 -30.01 -11.01 -13.66
C MET A 44 -30.67 -9.62 -13.76
N GLY A 45 -29.88 -8.55 -13.86
CA GLY A 45 -30.39 -7.19 -14.04
C GLY A 45 -30.62 -6.40 -12.74
N ALA A 46 -30.10 -6.89 -11.61
CA ALA A 46 -30.16 -6.15 -10.36
C ALA A 46 -29.28 -4.90 -10.44
N THR A 47 -29.80 -3.76 -9.96
CA THR A 47 -29.06 -2.49 -9.94
C THR A 47 -27.96 -2.53 -8.87
N VAL A 48 -26.71 -2.33 -9.29
CA VAL A 48 -25.55 -2.30 -8.39
C VAL A 48 -25.22 -0.84 -8.03
N ARG A 49 -25.10 -0.57 -6.73
CA ARG A 49 -24.68 0.74 -6.20
C ARG A 49 -23.44 0.60 -5.33
N ILE A 50 -22.42 1.41 -5.58
CA ILE A 50 -21.18 1.49 -4.79
C ILE A 50 -21.12 2.89 -4.18
N ASN A 51 -20.91 2.99 -2.86
CA ASN A 51 -20.91 4.26 -2.13
C ASN A 51 -22.15 5.13 -2.37
N GLY A 52 -23.31 4.48 -2.58
CA GLY A 52 -24.56 5.17 -2.89
C GLY A 52 -24.70 5.64 -4.34
N GLN A 53 -23.69 5.49 -5.21
CA GLN A 53 -23.77 5.80 -6.64
C GLN A 53 -24.08 4.54 -7.46
N GLN A 54 -24.98 4.64 -8.44
CA GLN A 54 -25.28 3.53 -9.35
C GLN A 54 -24.12 3.33 -10.33
N VAL A 55 -23.58 2.11 -10.37
CA VAL A 55 -22.42 1.76 -11.20
C VAL A 55 -22.76 0.83 -12.35
N GLY A 56 -23.92 0.17 -12.32
CA GLY A 56 -24.37 -0.71 -13.39
C GLY A 56 -25.45 -1.69 -12.95
N VAL A 57 -25.59 -2.78 -13.71
CA VAL A 57 -26.47 -3.91 -13.41
C VAL A 57 -25.68 -5.21 -13.42
N THR A 58 -26.13 -6.21 -12.66
CA THR A 58 -25.51 -7.54 -12.64
C THR A 58 -25.73 -8.31 -13.95
N PRO A 59 -24.77 -9.15 -14.38
CA PRO A 59 -23.44 -9.36 -13.81
C PRO A 59 -22.46 -8.21 -14.13
N LEU A 60 -21.74 -7.73 -13.12
CA LEU A 60 -20.84 -6.58 -13.21
C LEU A 60 -19.44 -6.94 -12.70
N GLN A 61 -18.41 -6.64 -13.49
CA GLN A 61 -17.02 -6.63 -13.04
C GLN A 61 -16.61 -5.18 -12.81
N TYR A 62 -16.11 -4.88 -11.62
CA TYR A 62 -15.79 -3.52 -11.24
C TYR A 62 -14.50 -3.49 -10.42
N GLN A 63 -13.70 -2.45 -10.66
CA GLN A 63 -12.44 -2.22 -9.98
C GLN A 63 -12.66 -1.11 -8.94
N VAL A 64 -12.53 -1.43 -7.65
CA VAL A 64 -12.61 -0.44 -6.57
C VAL A 64 -11.20 -0.11 -6.08
N SER A 65 -10.89 1.18 -6.06
CA SER A 65 -9.73 1.69 -5.34
C SER A 65 -10.01 1.65 -3.84
N ARG A 66 -9.13 1.02 -3.06
CA ARG A 66 -9.20 1.11 -1.60
C ARG A 66 -8.94 2.56 -1.18
N LYS A 67 -9.76 3.07 -0.26
CA LYS A 67 -9.64 4.38 0.41
C LYS A 67 -8.39 4.48 1.31
N GLY A 68 -7.30 3.80 0.96
CA GLY A 68 -5.96 4.00 1.55
C GLY A 68 -5.21 5.17 0.90
N ASP A 69 -5.73 5.69 -0.22
CA ASP A 69 -5.12 6.78 -1.00
C ASP A 69 -5.63 8.18 -0.59
N LEU A 70 -6.17 8.32 0.63
CA LEU A 70 -6.59 9.62 1.18
C LEU A 70 -5.53 10.27 2.09
N LEU A 71 -4.33 9.72 2.14
CA LEU A 71 -3.18 10.38 2.73
C LEU A 71 -2.07 10.38 1.68
N GLY A 72 -2.26 11.22 0.65
CA GLY A 72 -1.13 11.89 0.04
C GLY A 72 -0.43 12.69 1.12
N VAL A 73 0.61 12.10 1.70
CA VAL A 73 1.78 12.87 2.12
C VAL A 73 2.55 13.29 0.89
#